data_AF-A0A0F9KCV9-F1
#
_entry.id   AF-A0A0F9KCV9-F1
#
_cell.length_a   1.000
_cell.length_b   1.000
_cell.length_c   1.000
_cell.angle_alpha   90.00
_cell.angle_beta   90.00
_cell.angle_gamma   90.00
#
_symmetry.space_group_name_H-M   'P 1'
#
loop_
_entity.id
_entity.type
_entity.pdbx_description
1 polymer ?
#
loop_
_entity_poly.entity_id
_entity_poly.type
_entity_poly.pdbx_seq_one_letter_code
_entity_poly.pdbx_strand_id
1 'polypeptide(L)'
;MGIRKIEDEIDLREAMKKKAAELKMKDMQAKASVEKFTKDRLRELAKKHGILLALTPELRQEVKELQKKYGIPSSKIITEQLTEHDVLKKFSKIDYQKLGMLAYQRVLMSKEETGGIIPLSEVFELINTGILKGNVEAKDVEKAMKNLKKNKVIEGITQLESGSLLIRFFPIQYTGDEVKVVELAKEKGVLTLEEVCINLDWSQNRALRALDSLEKTNIAKYRENILTGKQWYFPSI
;
A
#
# COMPACT_ATOMS: atom_id res chain seq x y z
N MET A 1 36.72 -9.25 45.56
CA MET A 1 36.16 -9.23 44.20
C MET A 1 36.75 -8.02 43.48
N GLY A 2 37.46 -8.24 42.37
CA GLY A 2 38.36 -7.24 41.78
C GLY A 2 37.64 -6.08 41.09
N ILE A 3 38.17 -4.88 41.24
CA ILE A 3 37.65 -3.60 40.72
C ILE A 3 37.31 -3.68 39.21
N ARG A 4 38.11 -4.44 38.43
CA ARG A 4 37.83 -4.70 37.01
C ARG A 4 36.48 -5.36 36.72
N LYS A 5 36.02 -6.28 37.59
CA LYS A 5 34.71 -6.94 37.40
C LYS A 5 33.55 -5.97 37.61
N ILE A 6 33.76 -4.92 38.40
CA ILE A 6 32.75 -3.89 38.68
C ILE A 6 32.70 -2.89 37.52
N GLU A 7 33.87 -2.50 36.98
CA GLU A 7 33.96 -1.66 35.77
C GLU A 7 33.34 -2.36 34.55
N ASP A 8 33.64 -3.65 34.33
CA ASP A 8 33.06 -4.43 33.23
C ASP A 8 31.53 -4.55 33.35
N GLU A 9 30.97 -4.67 34.57
CA GLU A 9 29.51 -4.70 34.79
C GLU A 9 28.84 -3.34 34.55
N ILE A 10 29.54 -2.24 34.85
CA ILE A 10 29.07 -0.88 34.61
C ILE A 10 29.04 -0.60 33.10
N ASP A 11 30.11 -0.94 32.38
CA ASP A 11 30.20 -0.79 30.93
C ASP A 11 29.18 -1.65 30.19
N LEU A 12 28.95 -2.89 30.65
CA LEU A 12 27.93 -3.77 30.08
C LEU A 12 26.52 -3.19 30.29
N ARG A 13 26.23 -2.60 31.46
CA ARG A 13 24.94 -1.93 31.73
C ARG A 13 24.75 -0.67 30.88
N GLU A 14 25.80 0.11 30.65
CA GLU A 14 25.73 1.28 29.78
C GLU A 14 25.55 0.89 28.31
N ALA A 15 26.25 -0.14 27.85
CA ALA A 15 26.08 -0.70 26.51
C ALA A 15 24.66 -1.25 26.31
N MET A 16 24.09 -1.95 27.30
CA MET A 16 22.70 -2.42 27.25
C MET A 16 21.69 -1.27 27.26
N LYS A 17 21.92 -0.21 28.05
CA LYS A 17 21.06 0.99 28.04
C LYS A 17 21.09 1.72 26.71
N LYS A 18 22.28 1.89 26.10
CA LYS A 18 22.42 2.46 24.75
C LYS A 18 21.73 1.60 23.70
N LYS A 19 21.95 0.29 23.72
CA LYS A 19 21.33 -0.64 22.77
C LYS A 19 19.81 -0.74 22.93
N ALA A 20 19.29 -0.62 24.16
CA ALA A 20 17.85 -0.57 24.43
C ALA A 20 17.22 0.77 24.00
N ALA A 21 17.94 1.89 24.15
CA ALA A 21 17.51 3.19 23.63
C ALA A 21 17.51 3.20 22.10
N GLU A 22 18.51 2.59 21.48
CA GLU A 22 18.60 2.41 20.03
C GLU A 22 17.51 1.48 19.49
N LEU A 23 17.21 0.37 20.18
CA LEU A 23 16.09 -0.51 19.85
C LEU A 23 14.75 0.23 19.97
N LYS A 24 14.56 1.03 21.03
CA LYS A 24 13.37 1.86 21.21
C LYS A 24 13.27 2.97 20.16
N MET A 25 14.39 3.56 19.73
CA MET A 25 14.41 4.52 18.62
C MET A 25 14.14 3.84 17.28
N LYS A 26 14.59 2.61 17.08
CA LYS A 26 14.31 1.80 15.89
C LYS A 26 12.86 1.34 15.84
N ASP A 27 12.28 0.97 16.99
CA ASP A 27 10.84 0.70 17.14
C ASP A 27 10.00 1.98 17.00
N MET A 28 10.48 3.12 17.49
CA MET A 28 9.85 4.43 17.31
C MET A 28 9.95 4.91 15.86
N GLN A 29 11.04 4.62 15.15
CA GLN A 29 11.18 4.86 13.72
C GLN A 29 10.33 3.89 12.90
N ALA A 30 10.23 2.62 13.27
CA ALA A 30 9.34 1.66 12.63
C ALA A 30 7.86 2.06 12.83
N LYS A 31 7.49 2.55 14.02
CA LYS A 31 6.18 3.14 14.30
C LYS A 31 5.96 4.46 13.55
N ALA A 32 6.97 5.33 13.48
CA ALA A 32 6.93 6.57 12.70
C ALA A 32 6.87 6.34 11.18
N SER A 33 7.39 5.22 10.68
CA SER A 33 7.30 4.82 9.27
C SER A 33 5.87 4.42 8.88
N VAL A 34 5.10 3.85 9.82
CA VAL A 34 3.67 3.59 9.66
C VAL A 34 2.84 4.88 9.85
N GLU A 35 3.31 5.83 10.67
CA GLU A 35 2.62 7.09 11.00
C GLU A 35 2.91 8.27 10.05
N LYS A 36 3.86 8.17 9.11
CA LYS A 36 4.17 9.27 8.16
C LYS A 36 3.19 9.34 6.97
N PHE A 37 1.91 9.49 7.28
CA PHE A 37 0.98 10.18 6.39
C PHE A 37 1.23 11.68 6.49
N THR A 38 2.09 12.23 5.65
CA THR A 38 2.29 13.70 5.62
C THR A 38 0.98 14.41 5.27
N LYS A 39 0.75 15.58 5.90
CA LYS A 39 -0.43 16.44 5.69
C LYS A 39 -0.76 16.66 4.21
N ASP A 40 0.25 16.72 3.34
CA ASP A 40 0.07 16.93 1.91
C ASP A 40 -0.35 15.65 1.16
N ARG A 41 0.10 14.45 1.59
CA ARG A 41 -0.37 13.17 1.04
C ARG A 41 -1.82 12.88 1.42
N LEU A 42 -2.20 13.20 2.67
CA LEU A 42 -3.60 13.12 3.11
C LEU A 42 -4.50 14.10 2.36
N ARG A 43 -4.01 15.32 2.07
CA ARG A 43 -4.71 16.33 1.27
C ARG A 43 -4.92 15.89 -0.19
N GLU A 44 -3.95 15.25 -0.81
CA GLU A 44 -4.10 14.72 -2.18
C GLU A 44 -5.08 13.53 -2.25
N LEU A 45 -5.00 12.62 -1.28
CA LEU A 45 -5.93 11.48 -1.15
C LEU A 45 -7.37 11.96 -0.93
N ALA A 46 -7.56 12.99 -0.09
CA ALA A 46 -8.85 13.64 0.13
C ALA A 46 -9.39 14.30 -1.16
N LYS A 47 -8.56 15.08 -1.86
CA LYS A 47 -8.97 15.81 -3.07
C LYS A 47 -9.35 14.90 -4.24
N LYS A 48 -8.62 13.80 -4.49
CA LYS A 48 -8.88 12.95 -5.67
C LYS A 48 -9.83 11.78 -5.42
N HIS A 49 -9.83 11.19 -4.22
CA HIS A 49 -10.55 9.93 -3.97
C HIS A 49 -11.64 10.04 -2.90
N GLY A 50 -11.68 11.14 -2.14
CA GLY A 50 -12.67 11.36 -1.08
C GLY A 50 -12.50 10.45 0.13
N ILE A 51 -11.46 9.61 0.17
CA ILE A 51 -11.24 8.65 1.24
C ILE A 51 -10.09 9.09 2.12
N LEU A 52 -10.44 9.40 3.37
CA LEU A 52 -9.53 9.75 4.44
C LEU A 52 -9.55 8.58 5.43
N LEU A 53 -8.43 7.89 5.59
CA LEU A 53 -8.24 6.89 6.64
C LEU A 53 -7.66 7.60 7.85
N ALA A 54 -8.48 7.84 8.86
CA ALA A 54 -8.05 8.35 10.15
C ALA A 54 -7.83 7.16 11.10
N LEU A 55 -6.61 6.60 11.08
CA LEU A 55 -6.25 5.49 11.95
C LEU A 55 -5.97 5.93 13.40
N THR A 56 -5.71 7.22 13.64
CA THR A 56 -5.46 7.78 14.98
C THR A 56 -6.45 8.90 15.35
N PRO A 57 -6.73 9.15 16.66
CA PRO A 57 -7.66 10.18 17.10
C PRO A 57 -7.32 11.60 16.64
N GLU A 58 -6.03 11.91 16.52
CA GLU A 58 -5.51 13.20 16.05
C GLU A 58 -5.80 13.40 14.55
N LEU A 59 -5.63 12.36 13.74
CA LEU A 59 -5.98 12.37 12.32
C LEU A 59 -7.49 12.51 12.10
N ARG A 60 -8.34 12.05 13.01
CA ARG A 60 -9.82 12.15 12.88
C ARG A 60 -10.30 13.60 12.87
N GLN A 61 -9.68 14.48 13.66
CA GLN A 61 -10.03 15.90 13.68
C GLN A 61 -9.60 16.59 12.38
N GLU A 62 -8.35 16.37 11.96
CA GLU A 62 -7.82 16.93 10.70
C GLU A 62 -8.62 16.44 9.48
N VAL A 63 -9.05 15.19 9.49
CA VAL A 63 -9.88 14.58 8.43
C VAL A 63 -11.27 15.21 8.35
N LYS A 64 -11.91 15.50 9.49
CA LYS A 64 -13.20 16.22 9.53
C LYS A 64 -13.08 17.65 9.01
N GLU A 65 -11.96 18.32 9.26
CA GLU A 65 -11.70 19.66 8.74
C GLU A 65 -11.51 19.66 7.22
N LEU A 66 -10.72 18.71 6.69
CA LEU A 66 -10.53 18.53 5.25
C LEU A 66 -11.85 18.15 4.56
N GLN A 67 -12.65 17.31 5.20
CA GLN A 67 -13.98 16.95 4.72
C GLN A 67 -14.86 18.19 4.49
N LYS A 68 -14.95 19.03 5.53
CA LYS A 68 -15.79 20.24 5.53
C LYS A 68 -15.28 21.26 4.51
N LYS A 69 -13.96 21.36 4.34
CA LYS A 69 -13.31 22.29 3.40
C LYS A 69 -13.49 21.90 1.93
N TYR A 70 -13.51 20.61 1.60
CA TYR A 70 -13.57 20.12 0.23
C TYR A 70 -14.92 19.49 -0.16
N GLY A 71 -15.93 19.55 0.71
CA GLY A 71 -17.27 19.03 0.42
C GLY A 71 -17.29 17.52 0.20
N ILE A 72 -16.39 16.78 0.86
CA ILE A 72 -16.28 15.33 0.69
C ILE A 72 -17.42 14.65 1.49
N PRO A 73 -18.23 13.77 0.87
CA PRO A 73 -19.31 13.07 1.58
C PRO A 73 -18.76 12.19 2.72
N SER A 74 -19.42 12.17 3.88
CA SER A 74 -19.01 11.37 5.06
C SER A 74 -18.93 9.87 4.75
N SER A 75 -19.71 9.39 3.78
CA SER A 75 -19.69 8.01 3.29
C SER A 75 -18.39 7.58 2.62
N LYS A 76 -17.51 8.55 2.32
CA LYS A 76 -16.19 8.27 1.76
C LYS A 76 -15.09 8.28 2.82
N ILE A 77 -15.35 8.69 4.06
CA ILE A 77 -14.31 8.80 5.09
C ILE A 77 -14.34 7.58 5.99
N ILE A 78 -13.17 6.94 6.17
CA ILE A 78 -12.98 5.85 7.12
C ILE A 78 -12.41 6.48 8.39
N THR A 79 -13.29 6.92 9.28
CA THR A 79 -12.91 7.47 10.59
C THR A 79 -12.57 6.37 11.60
N GLU A 80 -12.95 5.12 11.36
CA GLU A 80 -12.81 4.01 12.30
C GLU A 80 -12.25 2.77 11.59
N GLN A 81 -11.38 2.03 12.27
CA GLN A 81 -10.86 0.76 11.78
C GLN A 81 -12.05 -0.19 11.59
N LEU A 82 -12.32 -0.58 10.35
CA LEU A 82 -13.42 -1.48 10.07
C LEU A 82 -13.05 -2.88 10.58
N THR A 83 -13.92 -3.45 11.39
CA THR A 83 -13.72 -4.80 11.93
C THR A 83 -14.53 -5.83 11.15
N GLU A 84 -14.17 -7.09 11.30
CA GLU A 84 -14.90 -8.20 10.69
C GLU A 84 -16.38 -8.24 11.13
N HIS A 85 -16.67 -7.75 12.34
CA HIS A 85 -18.02 -7.72 12.89
C HIS A 85 -18.91 -6.70 12.16
N ASP A 86 -18.30 -5.62 11.65
CA ASP A 86 -19.03 -4.59 10.92
C ASP A 86 -19.55 -5.08 9.57
N VAL A 87 -18.88 -6.08 8.98
CA VAL A 87 -19.20 -6.67 7.68
C VAL A 87 -20.45 -7.55 7.73
N LEU A 88 -20.72 -8.20 8.86
CA LEU A 88 -21.89 -9.04 9.05
C LEU A 88 -23.06 -8.20 9.62
N LYS A 89 -24.20 -8.15 8.92
CA LYS A 89 -25.44 -7.58 9.45
C LYS A 89 -26.12 -8.57 10.39
N LYS A 90 -27.08 -8.08 11.18
CA LYS A 90 -28.03 -8.94 11.92
C LYS A 90 -28.58 -10.01 10.97
N PHE A 91 -28.57 -11.28 11.39
CA PHE A 91 -28.90 -12.48 10.61
C PHE A 91 -27.85 -12.94 9.57
N SER A 92 -26.56 -12.68 9.80
CA SER A 92 -25.45 -13.19 8.96
C SER A 92 -25.47 -12.72 7.49
N LYS A 93 -26.23 -11.65 7.18
CA LYS A 93 -26.27 -11.08 5.84
C LYS A 93 -25.03 -10.20 5.62
N ILE A 94 -24.30 -10.45 4.54
CA ILE A 94 -23.06 -9.73 4.23
C ILE A 94 -23.36 -8.31 3.75
N ASP A 95 -22.66 -7.33 4.30
CA ASP A 95 -22.60 -5.96 3.75
C ASP A 95 -21.45 -5.84 2.74
N TYR A 96 -21.79 -5.88 1.45
CA TYR A 96 -20.81 -5.81 0.36
C TYR A 96 -20.02 -4.49 0.32
N GLN A 97 -20.58 -3.39 0.80
CA GLN A 97 -19.85 -2.12 0.83
C GLN A 97 -18.78 -2.17 1.91
N LYS A 98 -19.14 -2.63 3.11
CA LYS A 98 -18.18 -2.80 4.22
C LYS A 98 -17.16 -3.89 3.95
N LEU A 99 -17.56 -5.01 3.35
CA LEU A 99 -16.63 -6.06 2.90
C LEU A 99 -15.56 -5.49 1.97
N GLY A 100 -15.97 -4.66 1.00
CA GLY A 100 -15.05 -4.00 0.09
C GLY A 100 -14.12 -3.03 0.82
N MET A 101 -14.65 -2.23 1.75
CA MET A 101 -13.84 -1.30 2.53
C MET A 101 -12.84 -2.01 3.44
N LEU A 102 -13.21 -3.17 4.02
CA LEU A 102 -12.30 -4.01 4.78
C LEU A 102 -11.14 -4.49 3.91
N ALA A 103 -11.45 -4.94 2.68
CA ALA A 103 -10.44 -5.31 1.69
C ALA A 103 -9.47 -4.15 1.43
N TYR A 104 -10.02 -2.97 1.14
CA TYR A 104 -9.25 -1.76 0.85
C TYR A 104 -8.32 -1.41 2.01
N GLN A 105 -8.81 -1.48 3.25
CA GLN A 105 -8.02 -1.21 4.44
C GLN A 105 -6.87 -2.22 4.59
N ARG A 106 -7.12 -3.52 4.40
CA ARG A 106 -6.07 -4.55 4.53
C ARG A 106 -5.00 -4.41 3.45
N VAL A 107 -5.40 -4.14 2.20
CA VAL A 107 -4.47 -3.91 1.08
C VAL A 107 -3.68 -2.62 1.24
N LEU A 108 -4.25 -1.60 1.88
CA LEU A 108 -3.50 -0.38 2.19
C LEU A 108 -2.33 -0.66 3.13
N MET A 109 -2.48 -1.58 4.09
CA MET A 109 -1.42 -1.94 5.01
C MET A 109 -0.28 -2.69 4.33
N SER A 110 -0.56 -3.50 3.30
CA SER A 110 0.45 -4.21 2.48
C SER A 110 0.80 -3.49 1.18
N LYS A 111 0.47 -2.20 1.07
CA LYS A 111 0.63 -1.43 -0.17
C LYS A 111 2.09 -1.36 -0.64
N GLU A 112 3.05 -1.25 0.28
CA GLU A 112 4.47 -1.14 -0.09
C GLU A 112 5.00 -2.42 -0.73
N GLU A 113 4.50 -3.57 -0.27
CA GLU A 113 4.85 -4.92 -0.73
C GLU A 113 4.14 -5.27 -2.04
N THR A 114 2.87 -4.92 -2.17
CA THR A 114 2.03 -5.34 -3.30
C THR A 114 1.97 -4.31 -4.45
N GLY A 115 2.35 -3.05 -4.20
CA GLY A 115 2.15 -1.95 -5.15
C GLY A 115 0.66 -1.66 -5.42
N GLY A 116 -0.24 -2.15 -4.56
CA GLY A 116 -1.68 -1.99 -4.73
C GLY A 116 -2.30 -2.77 -5.87
N ILE A 117 -1.61 -3.78 -6.40
CA ILE A 117 -2.09 -4.68 -7.45
C ILE A 117 -2.14 -6.09 -6.88
N ILE A 118 -3.33 -6.65 -6.72
CA ILE A 118 -3.51 -7.93 -6.02
C ILE A 118 -4.53 -8.79 -6.77
N PRO A 119 -4.28 -10.10 -6.95
CA PRO A 119 -5.28 -11.06 -7.43
C PRO A 119 -6.50 -11.14 -6.51
N LEU A 120 -7.69 -11.37 -7.07
CA LEU A 120 -8.93 -11.52 -6.29
C LEU A 120 -8.83 -12.67 -5.27
N SER A 121 -8.10 -13.75 -5.58
CA SER A 121 -7.87 -14.87 -4.66
C SER A 121 -7.13 -14.43 -3.41
N GLU A 122 -6.06 -13.64 -3.56
CA GLU A 122 -5.30 -13.10 -2.45
C GLU A 122 -6.10 -12.05 -1.68
N VAL A 123 -6.91 -11.23 -2.36
CA VAL A 123 -7.87 -10.34 -1.69
C VAL A 123 -8.88 -11.13 -0.87
N PHE A 124 -9.36 -12.27 -1.37
CA PHE A 124 -10.26 -13.14 -0.64
C PHE A 124 -9.59 -13.72 0.61
N GLU A 125 -8.37 -14.26 0.49
CA GLU A 125 -7.59 -14.76 1.63
C GLU A 125 -7.33 -13.67 2.68
N LEU A 126 -6.98 -12.46 2.21
CA LEU A 126 -6.77 -11.31 3.06
C LEU A 126 -8.02 -10.93 3.84
N ILE A 127 -9.24 -11.23 3.40
CA ILE A 127 -10.49 -10.84 4.08
C ILE A 127 -11.11 -12.02 4.84
N ASN A 128 -10.96 -13.24 4.34
CA ASN A 128 -11.63 -14.46 4.81
C ASN A 128 -10.95 -15.02 6.08
N THR A 129 -10.87 -14.19 7.11
CA THR A 129 -10.26 -14.50 8.41
C THR A 129 -11.29 -14.41 9.53
N GLY A 130 -10.93 -14.96 10.69
CA GLY A 130 -11.71 -14.85 11.91
C GLY A 130 -13.17 -15.26 11.73
N ILE A 131 -14.10 -14.34 12.00
CA ILE A 131 -15.55 -14.58 11.94
C ILE A 131 -16.13 -14.55 10.51
N LEU A 132 -15.36 -14.07 9.54
CA LEU A 132 -15.74 -14.09 8.13
C LEU A 132 -15.41 -15.43 7.48
N LYS A 133 -14.55 -16.23 8.13
CA LYS A 133 -14.14 -17.54 7.65
C LYS A 133 -15.33 -18.49 7.54
N GLY A 134 -15.65 -18.89 6.31
CA GLY A 134 -16.80 -19.77 6.01
C GLY A 134 -18.13 -19.04 5.87
N ASN A 135 -18.16 -17.73 6.14
CA ASN A 135 -19.34 -16.88 5.98
C ASN A 135 -19.27 -16.01 4.72
N VAL A 136 -18.09 -15.87 4.11
CA VAL A 136 -17.86 -15.09 2.89
C VAL A 136 -17.39 -16.01 1.77
N GLU A 137 -18.01 -15.90 0.59
CA GLU A 137 -17.56 -16.60 -0.61
C GLU A 137 -16.75 -15.69 -1.54
N ALA A 138 -15.95 -16.28 -2.44
CA ALA A 138 -15.21 -15.54 -3.45
C ALA A 138 -16.12 -14.64 -4.32
N LYS A 139 -17.35 -15.11 -4.61
CA LYS A 139 -18.37 -14.33 -5.35
C LYS A 139 -18.80 -13.07 -4.58
N ASP A 140 -18.79 -13.10 -3.26
CA ASP A 140 -19.16 -11.96 -2.44
C ASP A 140 -18.07 -10.88 -2.45
N VAL A 141 -16.80 -11.31 -2.39
CA VAL A 141 -15.66 -10.40 -2.56
C VAL A 141 -15.65 -9.81 -3.97
N GLU A 142 -15.91 -10.60 -5.00
CA GLU A 142 -15.99 -10.09 -6.38
C GLU A 142 -17.08 -9.00 -6.51
N LYS A 143 -18.28 -9.23 -5.97
CA LYS A 143 -19.36 -8.22 -5.94
C LYS A 143 -18.94 -6.97 -5.18
N ALA A 144 -18.29 -7.12 -4.03
CA ALA A 144 -17.78 -6.00 -3.25
C ALA A 144 -16.77 -5.17 -4.05
N MET A 145 -15.82 -5.83 -4.74
CA MET A 145 -14.82 -5.14 -5.57
C MET A 145 -15.48 -4.41 -6.75
N LYS A 146 -16.46 -5.03 -7.42
CA LYS A 146 -17.23 -4.37 -8.49
C LYS A 146 -17.97 -3.13 -7.98
N ASN A 147 -18.53 -3.18 -6.77
CA ASN A 147 -19.16 -2.01 -6.14
C ASN A 147 -18.14 -0.90 -5.88
N LEU A 148 -16.94 -1.25 -5.41
CA LEU A 148 -15.88 -0.27 -5.20
C LEU A 148 -15.43 0.38 -6.50
N LYS A 149 -15.29 -0.39 -7.58
CA LYS A 149 -14.97 0.12 -8.92
C LYS A 149 -16.06 1.08 -9.40
N LYS A 150 -17.34 0.71 -9.27
CA LYS A 150 -18.48 1.56 -9.65
C LYS A 150 -18.48 2.88 -8.89
N ASN A 151 -18.12 2.85 -7.61
CA ASN A 151 -18.03 4.02 -6.75
C ASN A 151 -16.71 4.79 -6.90
N LYS A 152 -15.84 4.40 -7.84
CA LYS A 152 -14.50 4.99 -8.10
C LYS A 152 -13.58 5.01 -6.87
N VAL A 153 -13.74 4.02 -5.99
CA VAL A 153 -12.90 3.85 -4.80
C VAL A 153 -11.58 3.17 -5.15
N ILE A 154 -11.65 2.14 -5.99
CA ILE A 154 -10.48 1.46 -6.54
C ILE A 154 -10.23 1.91 -7.98
N GLU A 155 -8.98 1.87 -8.42
CA GLU A 155 -8.58 2.29 -9.77
C GLU A 155 -9.18 1.38 -10.85
N GLY A 156 -9.15 0.07 -10.64
CA GLY A 156 -9.66 -0.84 -11.66
C GLY A 156 -9.68 -2.31 -11.28
N ILE A 157 -10.34 -3.06 -12.15
CA ILE A 157 -10.37 -4.53 -12.14
C ILE A 157 -10.10 -4.95 -13.58
N THR A 158 -9.09 -5.79 -13.77
CA THR A 158 -8.70 -6.38 -15.06
C THR A 158 -8.85 -7.89 -14.97
N GLN A 159 -9.43 -8.49 -15.99
CA GLN A 159 -9.47 -9.94 -16.13
C GLN A 159 -8.28 -10.38 -16.97
N LEU A 160 -7.53 -11.35 -16.46
CA LEU A 160 -6.43 -11.99 -17.18
C LEU A 160 -6.99 -13.04 -18.14
N GLU A 161 -6.20 -13.45 -19.13
CA GLU A 161 -6.57 -14.48 -20.11
C GLU A 161 -6.92 -15.82 -19.45
N SER A 162 -6.31 -16.13 -18.30
CA SER A 162 -6.61 -17.29 -17.47
C SER A 162 -7.99 -17.23 -16.79
N GLY A 163 -8.72 -16.13 -16.94
CA GLY A 163 -9.99 -15.86 -16.25
C GLY A 163 -9.83 -15.28 -14.84
N SER A 164 -8.60 -15.23 -14.31
CA SER A 164 -8.32 -14.65 -12.99
C SER A 164 -8.54 -13.14 -12.97
N LEU A 165 -9.09 -12.61 -11.87
CA LEU A 165 -9.33 -11.18 -11.71
C LEU A 165 -8.18 -10.54 -10.93
N LEU A 166 -7.62 -9.47 -11.50
CA LEU A 166 -6.58 -8.64 -10.91
C LEU A 166 -7.17 -7.28 -10.51
N ILE A 167 -7.02 -6.91 -9.25
CA ILE A 167 -7.62 -5.71 -8.68
C ILE A 167 -6.52 -4.67 -8.46
N ARG A 168 -6.73 -3.47 -8.99
CA ARG A 168 -5.87 -2.31 -8.74
C ARG A 168 -6.56 -1.36 -7.78
N PHE A 169 -6.05 -1.31 -6.56
CA PHE A 169 -6.63 -0.50 -5.48
C PHE A 169 -6.24 0.97 -5.61
N PHE A 170 -4.97 1.25 -5.90
CA PHE A 170 -4.43 2.61 -5.93
C PHE A 170 -3.92 2.96 -7.33
N PRO A 171 -4.14 4.20 -7.80
CA PRO A 171 -3.38 4.74 -8.93
C PRO A 171 -1.87 4.70 -8.66
N ILE A 172 -1.11 4.50 -9.73
CA ILE A 172 0.33 4.27 -9.64
C ILE A 172 1.10 5.45 -9.05
N GLN A 173 0.63 6.67 -9.29
CA GLN A 173 1.24 7.88 -8.73
C GLN A 173 1.22 7.88 -7.20
N TYR A 174 0.38 7.04 -6.58
CA TYR A 174 0.31 6.89 -5.14
C TYR A 174 1.10 5.73 -4.59
N THR A 175 1.59 4.80 -5.40
CA THR A 175 2.35 3.64 -4.90
C THR A 175 3.77 4.01 -4.52
N GLY A 176 4.30 5.10 -5.09
CA GLY A 176 5.71 5.49 -4.95
C GLY A 176 6.65 4.65 -5.82
N ASP A 177 6.09 3.77 -6.65
CA ASP A 177 6.87 2.84 -7.48
C ASP A 177 7.69 3.58 -8.53
N GLU A 178 7.14 4.65 -9.11
CA GLU A 178 7.84 5.51 -10.09
C GLU A 178 9.14 6.07 -9.51
N VAL A 179 9.14 6.49 -8.24
CA VAL A 179 10.32 7.06 -7.57
C VAL A 179 11.39 5.98 -7.40
N LYS A 180 11.02 4.78 -6.95
CA LYS A 180 11.95 3.66 -6.76
C LYS A 180 12.60 3.21 -8.08
N VAL A 181 11.82 3.19 -9.16
CA VAL A 181 12.35 2.87 -10.51
C VAL A 181 13.31 3.96 -10.99
N VAL A 182 12.98 5.24 -10.79
CA VAL A 182 13.87 6.36 -11.13
C VAL A 182 15.15 6.34 -10.29
N GLU A 183 15.07 5.98 -9.01
CA GLU A 183 16.24 5.81 -8.15
C GLU A 183 17.16 4.68 -8.66
N LEU A 184 16.60 3.55 -9.07
CA LEU A 184 17.35 2.46 -9.68
C LEU A 184 18.00 2.89 -11.01
N ALA A 185 17.32 3.71 -11.81
CA ALA A 185 17.83 4.19 -13.08
C ALA A 185 19.05 5.12 -12.94
N LYS A 186 19.27 5.74 -11.77
CA LYS A 186 20.41 6.67 -11.54
C LYS A 186 21.77 6.03 -11.78
N GLU A 187 21.89 4.73 -11.60
CA GLU A 187 23.19 4.05 -11.73
C GLU A 187 23.61 3.84 -13.19
N LYS A 188 22.65 3.59 -14.09
CA LYS A 188 22.93 3.16 -15.48
C LYS A 188 22.25 4.00 -16.57
N GLY A 189 21.24 4.81 -16.23
CA GLY A 189 20.40 5.57 -17.16
C GLY A 189 19.50 4.72 -18.07
N VAL A 190 19.66 3.39 -18.06
CA VAL A 190 18.84 2.40 -18.78
C VAL A 190 18.46 1.30 -17.80
N LEU A 191 17.22 0.84 -17.87
CA LEU A 191 16.73 -0.32 -17.12
C LEU A 191 16.04 -1.32 -18.04
N THR A 192 16.23 -2.62 -17.79
CA THR A 192 15.37 -3.67 -18.34
C THR A 192 14.24 -4.01 -17.36
N LEU A 193 13.19 -4.69 -17.86
CA LEU A 193 12.11 -5.16 -17.00
C LEU A 193 12.61 -6.16 -15.95
N GLU A 194 13.55 -7.02 -16.33
CA GLU A 194 14.14 -8.04 -15.46
C GLU A 194 14.98 -7.38 -14.35
N GLU A 195 15.75 -6.33 -14.68
CA GLU A 195 16.51 -5.58 -13.68
C GLU A 195 15.60 -4.95 -12.63
N VAL A 196 14.47 -4.39 -13.02
CA VAL A 196 13.49 -3.82 -12.08
C VAL A 196 12.89 -4.92 -11.20
N CYS A 197 12.52 -6.06 -11.79
CA CYS A 197 11.95 -7.18 -11.04
C CYS A 197 12.94 -7.75 -10.01
N ILE A 198 14.21 -7.93 -10.39
CA ILE A 198 15.23 -8.53 -9.53
C ILE A 198 15.67 -7.55 -8.43
N ASN A 199 15.96 -6.30 -8.76
CA ASN A 199 16.50 -5.34 -7.78
C ASN A 199 15.45 -4.87 -6.78
N LEU A 200 14.18 -4.81 -7.17
CA LEU A 200 13.09 -4.36 -6.31
C LEU A 200 12.23 -5.50 -5.73
N ASP A 201 12.55 -6.75 -6.09
CA ASP A 201 11.76 -7.94 -5.75
C ASP A 201 10.28 -7.78 -6.14
N TRP A 202 10.05 -7.33 -7.38
CA TRP A 202 8.71 -7.00 -7.88
C TRP A 202 8.19 -8.02 -8.87
N SER A 203 6.87 -8.21 -8.84
CA SER A 203 6.20 -8.92 -9.91
C SER A 203 6.32 -8.16 -11.24
N GLN A 204 6.37 -8.91 -12.34
CA GLN A 204 6.44 -8.36 -13.69
C GLN A 204 5.32 -7.35 -13.98
N ASN A 205 4.10 -7.61 -13.48
CA ASN A 205 2.96 -6.71 -13.65
C ASN A 205 3.17 -5.36 -12.94
N ARG A 206 3.74 -5.38 -11.73
CA ARG A 206 4.04 -4.14 -10.97
C ARG A 206 5.16 -3.35 -11.65
N ALA A 207 6.24 -4.02 -12.03
CA ALA A 207 7.36 -3.40 -12.73
C ALA A 207 6.94 -2.76 -14.06
N LEU A 208 6.23 -3.53 -14.91
CA LEU A 208 5.75 -3.05 -16.20
C LEU A 208 4.80 -1.86 -16.03
N ARG A 209 3.89 -1.89 -15.05
CA ARG A 209 3.01 -0.76 -14.77
C ARG A 209 3.79 0.50 -14.39
N ALA A 210 4.84 0.37 -13.58
CA ALA A 210 5.73 1.48 -13.19
C ALA A 210 6.44 2.09 -14.40
N LEU A 211 7.03 1.24 -15.23
CA LEU A 211 7.73 1.64 -16.44
C LEU A 211 6.79 2.28 -17.47
N ASP A 212 5.60 1.70 -17.69
CA ASP A 212 4.57 2.27 -18.57
C ASP A 212 4.11 3.66 -18.11
N SER A 213 4.03 3.89 -16.80
CA SER A 213 3.64 5.20 -16.26
C SER A 213 4.74 6.25 -16.47
N LEU A 214 5.99 5.86 -16.28
CA LEU A 214 7.16 6.70 -16.55
C LEU A 214 7.31 7.00 -18.04
N GLU A 215 6.96 6.06 -18.91
CA GLU A 215 6.90 6.27 -20.36
C GLU A 215 5.79 7.26 -20.73
N LYS A 216 4.57 7.07 -20.21
CA LYS A 216 3.42 7.96 -20.47
C LYS A 216 3.66 9.39 -19.98
N THR A 217 4.47 9.57 -18.94
CA THR A 217 4.87 10.88 -18.41
C THR A 217 6.11 11.45 -19.11
N ASN A 218 6.64 10.79 -20.14
CA ASN A 218 7.85 11.14 -20.89
C ASN A 218 9.13 11.20 -20.04
N ILE A 219 9.14 10.58 -18.86
CA ILE A 219 10.33 10.46 -18.01
C ILE A 219 11.26 9.36 -18.56
N ALA A 220 10.66 8.28 -19.06
CA ALA A 220 11.36 7.17 -19.71
C ALA A 220 10.96 7.04 -21.19
N LYS A 221 11.82 6.42 -22.00
CA LYS A 221 11.55 6.06 -23.40
C LYS A 221 11.74 4.56 -23.58
N TYR A 222 10.71 3.91 -24.11
CA TYR A 222 10.76 2.49 -24.45
C TYR A 222 11.60 2.25 -25.70
N ARG A 223 12.41 1.18 -25.65
CA ARG A 223 13.14 0.64 -26.79
C ARG A 223 13.09 -0.88 -26.72
N GLU A 224 12.81 -1.51 -27.85
CA GLU A 224 12.87 -2.96 -28.00
C GLU A 224 14.01 -3.34 -28.93
N ASN A 225 14.81 -4.32 -28.51
CA ASN A 225 15.89 -4.86 -29.32
C ASN A 225 15.86 -6.39 -29.21
N ILE A 226 16.04 -7.07 -30.33
CA ILE A 226 16.04 -8.53 -30.42
C ILE A 226 17.10 -9.16 -29.50
N LEU A 227 18.24 -8.49 -29.31
CA LEU A 227 19.37 -9.01 -28.52
C LEU A 227 19.24 -8.70 -27.02
N THR A 228 18.71 -7.54 -26.66
CA THR A 228 18.70 -7.04 -25.26
C THR A 228 17.31 -6.97 -24.65
N GLY A 229 16.28 -7.35 -25.39
CA GLY A 229 14.89 -7.34 -24.94
C GLY A 229 14.31 -5.94 -24.81
N LYS A 230 13.39 -5.79 -23.85
CA LYS A 230 12.66 -4.54 -23.57
C LYS A 230 13.47 -3.67 -22.63
N GLN A 231 13.72 -2.42 -23.05
CA GLN A 231 14.54 -1.46 -22.32
C GLN A 231 13.82 -0.13 -22.17
N TRP A 232 14.02 0.52 -21.03
CA TRP A 232 13.55 1.87 -20.74
C TRP A 232 14.75 2.76 -20.47
N TYR A 233 14.92 3.78 -21.31
CA TYR A 233 15.97 4.78 -21.20
C TYR A 233 15.44 6.03 -20.51
N PHE A 234 16.22 6.64 -19.62
CA PHE A 234 15.87 7.82 -18.84
C PHE A 234 16.71 9.01 -19.31
N PRO A 235 16.23 9.85 -20.25
CA PRO A 235 17.06 10.88 -20.91
C PRO A 235 17.55 12.01 -20.00
N SER A 236 17.01 12.10 -18.78
CA SER A 236 17.31 13.16 -17.80
C SER A 236 18.34 12.75 -16.76
N ILE A 237 18.79 11.49 -16.79
CA ILE A 237 19.81 10.90 -15.93
C ILE A 237 21.06 10.67 -16.78
#